data_AF-A0A955W5N7-F1
#
_entry.id   AF-A0A955W5N7-F1
#
_cell.length_a   1.000
_cell.length_b   1.000
_cell.length_c   1.000
_cell.angle_alpha   90.00
_cell.angle_beta   90.00
_cell.angle_gamma   90.00
#
_symmetry.space_group_name_H-M   'P 1'
#
loop_
_entity.id
_entity.type
_entity.pdbx_description
1 polymer ?
#
loop_
_entity_poly.entity_id
_entity_poly.type
_entity_poly.pdbx_seq_one_letter_code
_entity_poly.pdbx_strand_id
1 'polypeptide(L)'
;MAAGSDYTFVERPATRASGANQTWDVLLGEQVVARADVYFGESQWGVSLADKLPELDTSELLRIVAHLLVWECGCRADTVDVVLARTGNHYPLIRTGPDYV
;
A
#
# COMPACT_ATOMS: atom_id res chain seq x y z
N MET A 1 -12.93 19.08 4.76
CA MET A 1 -11.96 18.92 5.87
C MET A 1 -11.89 17.44 6.20
N ALA A 2 -10.96 16.71 5.57
CA ALA A 2 -10.71 15.32 5.95
C ALA A 2 -9.78 15.35 7.16
N ALA A 3 -10.18 14.75 8.27
CA ALA A 3 -9.25 14.43 9.34
C ALA A 3 -8.14 13.60 8.70
N GLY A 4 -6.92 14.14 8.67
CA GLY A 4 -5.76 13.42 8.18
C GLY A 4 -5.53 12.27 9.15
N SER A 5 -5.97 11.08 8.77
CA SER A 5 -5.52 9.85 9.42
C SER A 5 -4.00 9.80 9.19
N ASP A 6 -3.24 10.13 10.23
CA ASP A 6 -1.78 10.17 10.20
C ASP A 6 -1.28 8.73 10.25
N TYR A 7 -1.26 8.08 9.09
CA TYR A 7 -0.74 6.73 8.95
C TYR A 7 0.79 6.79 9.00
N THR A 8 1.38 6.00 9.88
CA THR A 8 2.83 5.81 9.93
C THR A 8 3.18 4.48 9.29
N PHE A 9 4.28 4.45 8.53
CA PHE A 9 4.76 3.26 7.85
C PHE A 9 6.07 2.81 8.48
N VAL A 10 6.16 1.53 8.81
CA VAL A 10 7.38 0.96 9.40
C VAL A 10 7.81 -0.23 8.56
N GLU A 11 9.00 -0.13 7.96
CA GLU A 11 9.59 -1.22 7.21
C GLU A 11 9.88 -2.39 8.15
N ARG A 12 9.53 -3.60 7.71
CA ARG A 12 9.80 -4.85 8.42
C ARG A 12 10.72 -5.70 7.57
N PRO A 13 11.57 -6.52 8.20
CA PRO A 13 12.37 -7.48 7.45
C PRO A 13 11.44 -8.35 6.60
N ALA A 14 11.74 -8.41 5.29
CA ALA A 14 10.93 -9.14 4.33
C ALA A 14 10.73 -10.58 4.80
N THR A 15 9.48 -10.98 5.00
CA THR A 15 9.20 -12.37 5.35
C THR A 15 9.40 -13.24 4.11
N ARG A 16 10.43 -14.11 4.13
CA ARG A 16 10.77 -15.03 3.03
C ARG A 16 9.59 -15.85 2.47
N ALA A 17 8.52 -16.01 3.26
CA ALA A 17 7.31 -16.74 2.88
C ALA A 17 6.44 -16.01 1.85
N SER A 18 6.48 -14.67 1.76
CA SER A 18 5.59 -13.88 0.90
C SER A 18 6.15 -13.69 -0.52
N GLY A 19 7.47 -13.79 -0.70
CA GLY A 19 8.13 -13.45 -1.98
C GLY A 19 8.12 -11.95 -2.29
N ALA A 20 7.57 -11.12 -1.41
CA ALA A 20 7.60 -9.67 -1.50
C ALA A 20 9.03 -9.14 -1.41
N ASN A 21 9.30 -8.07 -2.15
CA ASN A 21 10.59 -7.40 -2.11
C ASN A 21 10.74 -6.55 -0.84
N GLN A 22 9.63 -5.94 -0.38
CA GLN A 22 9.55 -5.19 0.87
C GLN A 22 8.24 -5.50 1.60
N THR A 23 8.29 -5.47 2.93
CA THR A 23 7.11 -5.62 3.78
C THR A 23 7.04 -4.45 4.73
N TRP A 24 5.87 -3.82 4.84
CA TRP A 24 5.61 -2.66 5.67
C TRP A 24 4.45 -2.92 6.61
N ASP A 25 4.59 -2.53 7.86
CA ASP A 25 3.45 -2.42 8.78
C ASP A 25 2.88 -1.00 8.64
N VAL A 26 1.56 -0.89 8.45
CA VAL A 26 0.82 0.38 8.43
C VAL A 26 0.24 0.59 9.82
N LEU A 27 0.56 1.72 10.44
CA LEU A 27 0.12 2.06 11.78
C LEU A 27 -0.86 3.23 11.76
N LEU A 28 -1.89 3.15 12.59
CA LEU A 28 -2.72 4.29 12.98
C LEU A 28 -2.39 4.63 14.44
N GLY A 29 -1.65 5.71 14.65
CA GLY A 29 -0.98 5.94 15.93
C GLY A 29 0.04 4.82 16.23
N GLU A 30 -0.15 4.08 17.32
CA GLU A 30 0.74 2.97 17.72
C GLU A 30 0.22 1.58 17.31
N GLN A 31 -0.99 1.50 16.75
CA GLN A 31 -1.61 0.22 16.40
C GLN A 31 -1.32 -0.15 14.94
N VAL A 32 -0.81 -1.37 14.72
CA VAL A 32 -0.70 -1.94 13.37
C VAL A 32 -2.10 -2.27 12.85
N VAL A 33 -2.53 -1.54 11.83
CA VAL A 33 -3.85 -1.65 11.22
C VAL A 33 -3.83 -2.52 9.96
N ALA A 34 -2.73 -2.48 9.20
CA ALA A 34 -2.56 -3.31 8.01
C ALA A 34 -1.10 -3.71 7.82
N ARG A 35 -0.88 -4.72 6.99
CA ARG A 35 0.44 -5.07 6.46
C ARG A 35 0.43 -4.95 4.95
N ALA A 36 1.39 -4.20 4.40
CA ALA A 36 1.58 -4.01 2.97
C ALA A 36 2.81 -4.78 2.50
N ASP A 37 2.60 -5.74 1.60
CA ASP A 37 3.67 -6.45 0.89
C ASP A 37 3.81 -5.81 -0.49
N VAL A 38 5.02 -5.34 -0.80
CA VAL A 38 5.34 -4.64 -2.05
C VAL A 38 6.20 -5.54 -2.92
N TYR A 39 5.73 -5.73 -4.15
CA TYR A 39 6.37 -6.48 -5.20
C TYR A 39 6.76 -5.51 -6.30
N PHE A 40 8.03 -5.50 -6.72
CA PHE A 40 8.49 -4.60 -7.78
C PHE A 40 9.16 -5.37 -8.91
N GLY A 41 8.76 -5.03 -10.13
CA GLY A 41 9.43 -5.40 -11.38
C GLY A 41 9.95 -4.17 -12.11
N GLU A 42 10.46 -4.37 -13.33
CA GLU A 42 11.03 -3.27 -14.14
C GLU A 42 9.98 -2.26 -14.61
N SER A 43 8.77 -2.73 -14.96
CA SER A 43 7.71 -1.91 -15.56
C SER A 43 6.43 -1.82 -14.74
N GLN A 44 6.26 -2.67 -13.72
CA GLN A 44 5.05 -2.72 -12.90
C GLN A 44 5.37 -3.11 -11.47
N TRP A 45 4.62 -2.52 -10.54
CA TRP A 45 4.65 -2.85 -9.12
C TRP A 45 3.29 -3.43 -8.71
N GLY A 46 3.33 -4.37 -7.78
CA GLY A 46 2.15 -4.94 -7.13
C GLY A 46 2.18 -4.63 -5.63
N VAL A 47 1.02 -4.33 -5.06
CA VAL A 47 0.87 -4.19 -3.61
C VAL A 47 -0.24 -5.09 -3.11
N SER A 48 0.11 -5.94 -2.16
CA SER A 48 -0.85 -6.74 -1.39
C SER A 48 -1.02 -6.09 -0.02
N LEU A 49 -2.23 -5.63 0.28
CA LEU A 49 -2.56 -5.06 1.58
C LEU A 49 -3.41 -6.06 2.38
N ALA A 50 -2.80 -6.69 3.38
CA ALA A 50 -3.48 -7.52 4.34
C ALA A 50 -3.96 -6.64 5.51
N ASP A 51 -5.22 -6.20 5.40
CA ASP A 51 -5.86 -5.37 6.42
C ASP A 51 -6.37 -6.20 7.60
N LYS A 52 -6.26 -5.66 8.82
CA LYS A 52 -6.91 -6.21 10.03
C LYS A 52 -8.16 -5.41 10.43
N LEU A 53 -8.42 -4.27 9.79
CA LEU A 53 -9.58 -3.44 10.04
C LEU A 53 -10.69 -3.75 9.01
N PRO A 54 -11.84 -4.28 9.43
CA PRO A 54 -12.96 -4.54 8.53
C PRO A 54 -13.67 -3.27 8.03
N GLU A 55 -13.32 -2.09 8.55
CA GLU A 55 -14.09 -0.84 8.39
C GLU A 55 -13.49 0.19 7.42
N LEU A 56 -12.30 -0.03 6.84
CA LEU A 56 -11.74 0.94 5.90
C LEU A 56 -12.46 0.90 4.55
N ASP A 57 -12.88 2.08 4.10
CA ASP A 57 -13.45 2.26 2.78
C ASP A 57 -12.37 2.11 1.69
N THR A 58 -12.76 1.61 0.51
CA THR A 58 -11.81 1.38 -0.60
C THR A 58 -11.00 2.62 -0.96
N SER A 59 -11.61 3.81 -0.92
CA SER A 59 -10.92 5.08 -1.20
C SER A 59 -9.82 5.39 -0.17
N GLU A 60 -10.00 5.01 1.09
CA GLU A 60 -8.98 5.20 2.13
C GLU A 60 -7.83 4.21 1.93
N LEU A 61 -8.15 2.95 1.60
CA LEU A 61 -7.14 1.94 1.27
C LEU A 61 -6.24 2.39 0.11
N LEU A 62 -6.83 2.92 -0.96
CA LEU A 62 -6.07 3.44 -2.11
C LEU A 62 -5.18 4.62 -1.73
N ARG A 63 -5.64 5.49 -0.83
CA ARG A 63 -4.83 6.62 -0.32
C ARG A 63 -3.63 6.17 0.50
N ILE A 64 -3.82 5.19 1.38
CA ILE A 64 -2.74 4.60 2.19
C ILE A 64 -1.68 4.00 1.26
N VAL A 65 -2.10 3.21 0.27
CA VAL A 65 -1.19 2.56 -0.67
C VAL A 65 -0.46 3.58 -1.54
N ALA A 66 -1.16 4.58 -2.05
CA ALA A 66 -0.53 5.67 -2.82
C ALA A 66 0.54 6.39 -2.00
N HIS A 67 0.25 6.71 -0.73
CA HIS A 67 1.21 7.38 0.14
C HIS A 67 2.46 6.52 0.41
N LEU A 68 2.27 5.25 0.79
CA LEU A 68 3.36 4.29 1.00
C LEU A 68 4.28 4.21 -0.22
N LEU A 69 3.70 4.16 -1.42
CA LEU A 69 4.47 3.98 -2.65
C LEU A 69 5.26 5.23 -3.07
N VAL A 70 4.66 6.41 -2.90
CA VAL A 70 5.30 7.68 -3.26
C VAL A 70 6.45 7.99 -2.31
N TRP A 71 6.17 7.95 -1.00
CA TRP A 71 7.05 8.54 0.00
C TRP A 71 8.01 7.53 0.62
N GLU A 72 7.55 6.30 0.86
CA GLU A 72 8.35 5.29 1.58
C GLU A 72 9.10 4.38 0.60
N CYS A 73 8.40 3.86 -0.42
CA CYS A 73 9.00 2.88 -1.33
C CYS A 73 9.74 3.52 -2.52
N GLY A 74 9.49 4.79 -2.83
CA GLY A 74 10.07 5.48 -3.98
C GLY A 74 9.70 4.83 -5.32
N CYS A 75 8.43 4.42 -5.49
CA CYS A 75 7.97 3.67 -6.65
C CYS A 75 8.29 4.40 -7.98
N ARG A 76 8.94 3.69 -8.90
CA ARG A 76 9.32 4.21 -10.23
C ARG A 76 8.36 3.83 -11.34
N ALA A 77 7.45 2.89 -11.10
CA ALA A 77 6.51 2.42 -12.12
C ALA A 77 5.38 3.42 -12.36
N ASP A 78 4.92 3.50 -13.61
CA ASP A 78 3.82 4.38 -14.00
C ASP A 78 2.46 3.87 -13.53
N THR A 79 2.35 2.55 -13.30
CA THR A 79 1.13 1.89 -12.86
C THR A 79 1.43 0.92 -11.72
N VAL A 80 0.58 0.94 -10.70
CA VAL A 80 0.59 -0.05 -9.60
C VAL A 80 -0.77 -0.72 -9.55
N ASP A 81 -0.80 -2.04 -9.35
CA ASP A 81 -2.05 -2.78 -9.20
C ASP A 81 -2.30 -3.16 -7.74
N VAL A 82 -3.45 -2.72 -7.20
CA VAL A 82 -3.88 -2.99 -5.82
C VAL A 82 -5.00 -4.02 -5.82
N VAL A 83 -4.80 -5.13 -5.12
CA VAL A 83 -5.77 -6.24 -5.10
C VAL A 83 -6.47 -6.31 -3.74
N LEU A 84 -7.80 -6.14 -3.74
CA LEU A 84 -8.60 -6.37 -2.53
C LEU A 84 -8.93 -7.85 -2.37
N ALA A 85 -8.19 -8.55 -1.51
CA ALA A 85 -8.31 -9.99 -1.28
C ALA A 85 -9.75 -10.46 -0.99
N ARG A 86 -10.56 -9.66 -0.28
CA ARG A 86 -11.96 -9.99 0.04
C ARG A 86 -12.86 -10.14 -1.19
N THR A 87 -12.57 -9.38 -2.24
CA THR A 87 -13.43 -9.26 -3.45
C THR A 87 -12.74 -9.77 -4.71
N GLY A 88 -11.40 -9.88 -4.70
CA GLY A 88 -10.59 -10.08 -5.91
C GLY A 88 -10.55 -8.87 -6.84
N ASN A 89 -11.13 -7.73 -6.46
CA ASN A 89 -11.15 -6.53 -7.29
C ASN A 89 -9.75 -5.91 -7.38
N HIS A 90 -9.39 -5.53 -8.60
CA HIS A 90 -8.17 -4.83 -8.94
C HIS A 90 -8.43 -3.33 -9.06
N TYR A 91 -7.54 -2.54 -8.47
CA TYR A 91 -7.60 -1.08 -8.50
C TYR A 91 -6.25 -0.56 -8.97
N PRO A 92 -6.12 -0.25 -10.27
CA PRO A 92 -4.89 0.30 -10.80
C PRO A 92 -4.74 1.75 -10.32
N LEU A 93 -3.62 2.04 -9.69
CA LEU A 93 -3.17 3.39 -9.35
C LEU A 93 -2.26 3.90 -10.45
N ILE A 94 -2.54 5.10 -10.96
CA ILE A 94 -1.80 5.70 -12.07
C ILE A 94 -0.97 6.85 -11.54
N ARG A 95 0.33 6.84 -11.85
CA ARG A 95 1.23 7.92 -11.46
C ARG A 95 0.91 9.20 -12.25
N THR A 96 0.61 10.27 -11.54
CA THR A 96 0.37 11.62 -12.09
C THR A 96 1.35 12.61 -11.47
N GLY A 97 2.58 12.64 -12.00
CA GLY A 97 3.66 13.47 -11.46
C GLY A 97 4.28 12.86 -10.18
N PRO A 98 4.26 13.58 -9.04
CA PRO A 98 4.75 13.03 -7.78
C PRO A 98 3.73 12.12 -7.07
N ASP A 99 2.46 12.15 -7.45
CA ASP A 99 1.38 11.43 -6.76
C ASP A 99 0.80 10.27 -7.60
N TYR A 100 0.01 9.39 -6.98
CA TYR A 100 -0.83 8.40 -7.65
C TYR A 100 -2.31 8.76 -7.49
N VAL A 101 -3.09 8.55 -8.55
CA VAL A 101 -4.55 8.71 -8.57
C VAL A 101 -5.26 7.40 -8.85
#